data_AF-A0A4Y8CBU7-F1
#
_entry.id   AF-A0A4Y8CBU7-F1
#
_cell.length_a   1.000
_cell.length_b   1.000
_cell.length_c   1.000
_cell.angle_alpha   90.00
_cell.angle_beta   90.00
_cell.angle_gamma   90.00
#
_symmetry.space_group_name_H-M   'P 1'
#
loop_
_entity.id
_entity.type
_entity.pdbx_description
1 polymer ?
#
loop_
_entity_poly.entity_id
_entity_poly.type
_entity_poly.pdbx_seq_one_letter_code
_entity_poly.pdbx_strand_id
1 'polypeptide(L)'
;IAMYERESINSILQGSAADVIKLAMLEINKELNEDKKLILQIHDELIFEVKDDLCENFVKKTRDIMENIVKLKVKLKTSSSIAKNWGDLK
;
A
#
# COMPACT_ATOMS: atom_id res chain seq x y z
N ILE A 1 18.40 -29.05 3.99
CA ILE A 1 17.72 -28.74 5.28
C ILE A 1 17.77 -27.23 5.54
N ALA A 2 18.95 -26.62 5.75
CA ALA A 2 19.07 -25.18 6.02
C ALA A 2 18.43 -24.24 4.97
N MET A 3 18.46 -24.60 3.68
CA MET A 3 17.76 -23.84 2.62
C MET A 3 16.24 -23.87 2.81
N TYR A 4 15.66 -25.06 2.99
CA TYR A 4 14.22 -25.22 3.19
C TYR A 4 13.73 -24.56 4.48
N GLU A 5 14.54 -24.58 5.55
CA GLU A 5 14.23 -23.83 6.78
C GLU A 5 14.15 -22.33 6.52
N ARG A 6 15.13 -21.76 5.80
CA ARG A 6 15.11 -20.34 5.41
C ARG A 6 13.92 -20.00 4.51
N GLU A 7 13.64 -20.83 3.51
CA GLU A 7 12.52 -20.61 2.60
C GLU A 7 11.19 -20.64 3.35
N SER A 8 10.98 -21.62 4.23
CA SER A 8 9.74 -21.73 5.01
C SER A 8 9.45 -20.48 5.86
N ILE A 9 10.48 -19.93 6.52
CA ILE A 9 10.36 -18.71 7.34
C ILE A 9 10.07 -17.50 6.44
N ASN A 10 10.80 -17.36 5.34
CA ASN A 10 10.63 -16.23 4.42
C ASN A 10 9.26 -16.25 3.75
N SER A 11 8.76 -17.43 3.34
CA SER A 11 7.44 -17.57 2.73
C SER A 11 6.32 -17.10 3.65
N ILE A 12 6.39 -17.40 4.95
CA ILE A 12 5.40 -16.95 5.92
C ILE A 12 5.44 -15.42 6.04
N LEU A 13 6.63 -14.85 6.17
CA LEU A 13 6.78 -13.41 6.41
C LEU A 13 6.43 -12.57 5.19
N GLN A 14 6.96 -12.93 4.00
CA GLN A 14 6.68 -12.24 2.75
C GLN A 14 5.25 -12.49 2.25
N GLY A 15 4.75 -13.72 2.40
CA GLY A 15 3.37 -14.06 2.06
C GLY A 15 2.37 -13.25 2.87
N SER A 16 2.56 -13.19 4.20
CA SER A 16 1.71 -12.39 5.08
C SER A 16 1.76 -10.89 4.73
N ALA A 17 2.95 -10.35 4.41
CA ALA A 17 3.07 -8.96 3.97
C ALA A 17 2.32 -8.72 2.64
N ALA A 18 2.42 -9.66 1.70
CA ALA A 18 1.70 -9.61 0.43
C ALA A 18 0.17 -9.69 0.62
N ASP A 19 -0.31 -10.43 1.62
CA ASP A 19 -1.74 -10.49 1.93
C ASP A 19 -2.25 -9.17 2.52
N VAL A 20 -1.49 -8.55 3.43
CA VAL A 20 -1.85 -7.25 4.02
C VAL A 20 -1.99 -6.16 2.94
N ILE A 21 -1.01 -6.05 2.03
CA ILE A 21 -1.07 -5.04 0.97
C ILE A 21 -2.22 -5.29 0.01
N LYS A 22 -2.51 -6.57 -0.33
CA LYS A 22 -3.65 -6.91 -1.20
C LYS A 22 -5.00 -6.59 -0.55
N LEU A 23 -5.14 -6.82 0.76
CA LEU A 23 -6.34 -6.40 1.49
C LEU A 23 -6.51 -4.88 1.43
N ALA A 24 -5.42 -4.12 1.63
CA ALA A 24 -5.47 -2.67 1.51
C ALA A 24 -5.84 -2.23 0.09
N MET A 25 -5.27 -2.87 -0.94
CA MET A 25 -5.60 -2.60 -2.35
C MET A 25 -7.08 -2.84 -2.64
N LEU A 26 -7.67 -3.94 -2.16
CA LEU A 26 -9.10 -4.23 -2.35
C LEU A 26 -10.00 -3.18 -1.70
N GLU A 27 -9.62 -2.69 -0.52
CA GLU A 27 -10.38 -1.64 0.16
C GLU A 27 -10.23 -0.29 -0.56
N ILE A 28 -9.01 0.09 -0.94
CA ILE A 28 -8.73 1.31 -1.71
C ILE A 28 -9.42 1.26 -3.07
N ASN A 29 -9.55 0.09 -3.69
CA ASN A 29 -10.21 -0.08 -4.99
C ASN A 29 -11.66 0.45 -5.00
N LYS A 30 -12.34 0.47 -3.84
CA LYS A 30 -13.71 1.03 -3.71
C LYS A 30 -13.76 2.55 -3.89
N GLU A 31 -12.61 3.22 -3.75
CA GLU A 31 -12.46 4.67 -3.87
C GLU A 31 -11.95 5.11 -5.26
N LEU A 32 -11.56 4.15 -6.10
CA LEU A 32 -10.98 4.42 -7.41
C LEU A 32 -12.08 4.74 -8.43
N ASN A 33 -11.76 5.65 -9.34
CA ASN A 33 -12.61 6.09 -10.44
C ASN A 33 -11.75 6.77 -11.53
N GLU A 34 -12.36 7.49 -12.46
CA GLU A 34 -11.62 8.17 -13.54
C GLU A 34 -10.64 9.26 -13.05
N ASP A 35 -10.91 9.87 -11.89
CA ASP A 35 -10.10 10.90 -11.24
C ASP A 35 -9.05 10.32 -10.26
N LYS A 36 -9.14 9.03 -9.92
CA LYS A 36 -8.30 8.35 -8.92
C LYS A 36 -7.98 6.94 -9.41
N LYS A 37 -6.77 6.73 -9.91
CA LYS A 37 -6.33 5.46 -10.49
C LYS A 37 -5.13 4.92 -9.75
N LEU A 38 -5.18 3.63 -9.41
CA LEU A 38 -3.98 2.90 -9.01
C LEU A 38 -3.19 2.56 -10.28
N ILE A 39 -1.94 3.05 -10.35
CA ILE A 39 -1.06 2.89 -11.50
C ILE A 39 -0.14 1.68 -11.32
N LEU A 40 0.46 1.56 -10.13
CA LEU A 40 1.47 0.54 -9.88
C LEU A 40 1.51 0.16 -8.40
N GLN A 41 1.89 -1.08 -8.14
CA GLN A 41 2.32 -1.56 -6.84
C GLN A 41 3.79 -2.02 -6.94
N ILE A 42 4.63 -1.53 -6.04
CA ILE A 42 6.04 -1.94 -5.92
C ILE A 42 6.27 -2.37 -4.47
N HIS A 43 6.38 -3.67 -4.23
CA HIS A 43 6.52 -4.22 -2.87
C HIS A 43 5.40 -3.75 -1.92
N ASP A 44 5.69 -2.84 -1.01
CA ASP A 44 4.74 -2.26 -0.04
C ASP A 44 4.23 -0.87 -0.46
N GLU A 45 4.66 -0.36 -1.61
CA GLU A 45 4.27 0.95 -2.14
C GLU A 45 3.14 0.84 -3.16
N LEU A 46 2.19 1.78 -3.07
CA LEU A 46 1.09 1.96 -4.02
C LEU A 46 1.18 3.34 -4.65
N ILE A 47 1.23 3.38 -5.98
CA ILE A 47 1.36 4.60 -6.77
C ILE A 47 0.04 4.92 -7.44
N PHE A 48 -0.44 6.14 -7.22
CA PHE A 48 -1.72 6.60 -7.73
C PHE A 48 -1.57 7.82 -8.62
N GLU A 49 -2.39 7.88 -9.66
CA GLU A 49 -2.68 9.11 -10.40
C GLU A 49 -4.00 9.66 -9.86
N VAL A 50 -3.97 10.90 -9.36
CA VAL A 50 -5.11 11.52 -8.69
C VAL A 50 -5.25 12.95 -9.17
N LYS A 51 -6.49 13.38 -9.43
CA LYS A 51 -6.79 14.77 -9.75
C LYS A 51 -6.42 15.68 -8.56
N ASP A 52 -5.76 16.81 -8.87
CA ASP A 52 -5.12 17.70 -7.88
C ASP A 52 -6.00 18.08 -6.69
N ASP A 53 -7.27 18.42 -6.94
CA ASP A 53 -8.25 18.85 -5.94
C ASP A 53 -8.67 17.72 -4.98
N LEU A 54 -8.38 16.47 -5.32
CA LEU A 54 -8.72 15.29 -4.54
C LEU A 54 -7.52 14.67 -3.80
N CYS A 55 -6.30 15.09 -4.12
CA CYS A 55 -5.05 14.47 -3.65
C CYS A 55 -4.97 14.38 -2.11
N GLU A 56 -5.12 15.49 -1.40
CA GLU A 56 -4.96 15.50 0.07
C GLU A 56 -5.95 14.59 0.79
N ASN A 57 -7.23 14.64 0.38
CA ASN A 57 -8.28 13.81 0.97
C ASN A 57 -8.07 12.33 0.63
N PHE A 58 -7.71 12.04 -0.62
CA PHE A 58 -7.44 10.68 -1.05
C PHE A 58 -6.25 10.07 -0.30
N VAL A 59 -5.15 10.81 -0.17
CA VAL A 59 -3.96 10.38 0.58
C VAL A 59 -4.27 10.10 2.04
N LYS A 60 -5.04 10.98 2.70
CA LYS A 60 -5.46 10.75 4.09
C LYS A 60 -6.25 9.45 4.24
N LYS A 61 -7.16 9.18 3.30
CA LYS A 61 -8.01 7.99 3.30
C LYS A 61 -7.24 6.71 3.00
N THR A 62 -6.40 6.70 1.96
CA THR A 62 -5.60 5.52 1.62
C THR A 62 -4.59 5.20 2.71
N ARG A 63 -3.98 6.21 3.34
CA ARG A 63 -3.12 6.04 4.50
C ARG A 63 -3.86 5.36 5.66
N ASP A 64 -5.05 5.85 6.02
CA ASP A 64 -5.86 5.29 7.09
C ASP A 64 -6.22 3.83 6.82
N ILE A 65 -6.58 3.50 5.58
CA ILE A 65 -6.83 2.12 5.14
C ILE A 65 -5.57 1.26 5.35
N MET A 66 -4.43 1.69 4.82
CA MET A 66 -3.17 0.91 4.92
C MET A 66 -2.71 0.71 6.37
N GLU A 67 -2.88 1.71 7.24
CA GLU A 67 -2.46 1.63 8.64
C GLU A 67 -3.40 0.74 9.49
N ASN A 68 -4.67 0.58 9.09
CA ASN A 68 -5.71 -0.07 9.91
C ASN A 68 -6.37 -1.32 9.29
N ILE A 69 -5.99 -1.73 8.08
CA ILE A 69 -6.63 -2.86 7.38
C ILE A 69 -6.56 -4.19 8.16
N VAL A 70 -5.53 -4.35 8.99
CA VAL A 70 -5.33 -5.52 9.85
C VAL A 70 -5.03 -5.10 11.29
N LYS A 71 -5.55 -5.86 12.25
CA LYS A 71 -5.24 -5.65 13.67
C LYS A 71 -4.00 -6.43 14.06
N LEU A 72 -2.91 -5.71 14.32
CA LEU A 72 -1.63 -6.27 14.75
C LEU A 72 -1.28 -5.83 16.17
N LYS A 73 -0.31 -6.52 16.79
CA LYS A 73 0.22 -6.14 18.12
C LYS A 73 0.96 -4.79 18.09
N VAL A 74 1.43 -4.38 16.91
CA VAL A 74 2.10 -3.11 16.64
C VAL A 74 1.35 -2.38 15.54
N LYS A 75 1.36 -1.04 15.56
CA LYS A 75 0.71 -0.25 14.52
C LYS A 75 1.55 -0.25 13.24
N LEU A 76 0.89 -0.39 12.10
CA LEU A 76 1.50 -0.12 10.80
C LEU A 76 1.56 1.41 10.62
N LYS A 77 2.66 1.89 10.05
CA LYS A 77 2.85 3.30 9.74
C LYS A 77 3.09 3.43 8.24
N THR A 78 2.35 4.30 7.59
CA THR A 78 2.44 4.51 6.15
C THR A 78 2.95 5.92 5.86
N SER A 79 4.00 6.02 5.04
CA SER A 79 4.45 7.29 4.46
C SER A 79 3.66 7.60 3.20
N SER A 80 3.47 8.89 2.92
CA SER A 80 2.72 9.35 1.75
C SER A 80 3.36 10.62 1.20
N SER A 81 3.42 10.72 -0.12
CA SER A 81 4.05 11.82 -0.86
C SER A 81 3.13 12.21 -2.02
N ILE A 82 3.03 13.50 -2.32
CA ILE A 82 2.26 14.02 -3.46
C ILE A 82 3.22 14.83 -4.31
N ALA A 83 3.31 14.51 -5.59
CA ALA A 83 4.13 15.24 -6.54
C ALA A 83 3.53 15.17 -7.95
N LYS A 84 3.99 16.06 -8.82
CA LYS A 84 3.56 16.12 -10.23
C LYS A 84 4.21 15.05 -11.10
N ASN A 85 5.41 14.62 -10.73
CA ASN A 85 6.12 13.54 -11.39
C ASN A 85 6.56 12.51 -10.35
N TRP A 86 6.64 11.26 -10.77
CA TRP A 86 7.10 10.19 -9.88
C TRP A 86 8.52 10.43 -9.37
N GLY A 87 9.44 10.95 -10.20
CA GLY A 87 10.81 11.26 -9.77
C GLY A 87 10.92 12.32 -8.65
N ASP A 88 9.85 13.07 -8.40
CA ASP A 88 9.79 14.09 -7.35
C ASP A 88 9.17 13.55 -6.05
N LEU A 89 8.65 12.31 -6.05
CA LEU A 89 8.12 11.64 -4.85
C LEU A 89 9.30 11.28 -3.93
N LYS A 90 9.25 11.76 -2.70
CA LYS A 90 10.18 11.42 -1.61
C LYS A 90 9.51 10.54 -0.57
#